data_AF-A0A6C0AQI3-F1
#
_entry.id   AF-A0A6C0AQI3-F1
#
_cell.length_a   1.000
_cell.length_b   1.000
_cell.length_c   1.000
_cell.angle_alpha   90.00
_cell.angle_beta   90.00
_cell.angle_gamma   90.00
#
_symmetry.space_group_name_H-M   'P 1'
#
loop_
_entity.id
_entity.type
_entity.pdbx_description
1 polymer ?
#
loop_
_entity_poly.entity_id
_entity_poly.type
_entity_poly.pdbx_seq_one_letter_code
_entity_poly.pdbx_strand_id
1 'polypeptide(L)'
;MLTRHLYRFDEVKVALSYSICRGRAEEAAFWCQELVDSGAIVQAWAVLLETWLWQALVLDPGWIGDTCYNPDVLSKPEELHRAAYRLSMVCRDGRDNSLWAVLVLGSNESVVPDRPCLRLPTQKAYQTTLQKYFASCLFQGKVLCAWWAYSKLGPDLAEPYMRGSSLHKIMETVGLVGTEWTIIGTCARIIHQNVIDIHRAPSPYSSLPPSLEASIKSWTSITGRRSRRLYPIPLECLYGRTVRGTMGSKDTTLAELRSLEDQFPLSPFWASPWSQASQSDDALEEFYGAYFPDDIPDEWSLADQKKSHGPGILRSGQTLDLATLGRLWMTGESRFAWGFYEWSASVVLNMEIDKGCVLDLADVAQLYMTREDTSVADELLEPMRKMLIVS
;
A
#
# COMPACT_ATOMS: atom_id res chain seq x y z
N MET A 1 10.82 16.73 4.01
CA MET A 1 10.32 16.87 2.62
C MET A 1 8.87 17.34 2.64
N LEU A 2 8.59 18.45 1.95
CA LEU A 2 7.27 19.08 1.90
C LEU A 2 6.62 18.92 0.52
N THR A 3 5.29 18.89 0.48
CA THR A 3 4.49 19.00 -0.74
C THR A 3 4.36 20.46 -1.20
N ARG A 4 3.77 20.69 -2.37
CA ARG A 4 3.52 22.04 -2.90
C ARG A 4 2.71 22.90 -1.94
N HIS A 5 1.69 22.36 -1.26
CA HIS A 5 0.92 23.15 -0.29
C HIS A 5 1.43 23.01 1.13
N LEU A 6 2.71 22.63 1.31
CA LEU A 6 3.40 22.54 2.59
C LEU A 6 2.76 21.54 3.57
N TYR A 7 2.31 20.41 3.03
CA TYR A 7 2.09 19.23 3.84
C TYR A 7 3.39 18.44 4.00
N ARG A 8 3.54 17.71 5.10
CA ARG A 8 4.59 16.71 5.21
C ARG A 8 4.34 15.59 4.21
N PHE A 9 5.35 15.27 3.41
CA PHE A 9 5.18 14.36 2.29
C PHE A 9 4.81 12.92 2.71
N ASP A 10 5.44 12.40 3.76
CA ASP A 10 5.13 11.08 4.33
C ASP A 10 3.69 11.00 4.82
N GLU A 11 3.20 12.08 5.43
CA GLU A 11 1.84 12.19 5.92
C GLU A 11 0.80 12.22 4.79
N VAL A 12 1.06 12.90 3.68
CA VAL A 12 0.14 12.92 2.51
C VAL A 12 0.00 11.54 1.89
N LYS A 13 1.10 10.80 1.75
CA LYS A 13 1.07 9.41 1.25
C LYS A 13 0.15 8.53 2.11
N VAL A 14 0.31 8.63 3.42
CA VAL A 14 -0.46 7.85 4.39
C VAL A 14 -1.92 8.32 4.48
N ALA A 15 -2.18 9.62 4.36
CA ALA A 15 -3.53 10.18 4.29
C ALA A 15 -4.29 9.74 3.02
N LEU A 16 -3.61 9.65 1.87
CA LEU A 16 -4.17 9.09 0.64
C LEU A 16 -4.60 7.63 0.85
N SER A 17 -3.67 6.78 1.32
CA SER A 17 -3.96 5.37 1.59
C SER A 17 -5.11 5.21 2.59
N TYR A 18 -5.10 6.00 3.67
CA TYR A 18 -6.15 5.99 4.68
C TYR A 18 -7.52 6.38 4.12
N SER A 19 -7.58 7.44 3.32
CA SER A 19 -8.83 7.93 2.71
C SER A 19 -9.42 6.89 1.78
N ILE A 20 -8.58 6.21 0.99
CA ILE A 20 -8.98 5.07 0.16
C ILE A 20 -9.55 3.94 1.02
N CYS A 21 -8.82 3.51 2.06
CA CYS A 21 -9.25 2.44 2.97
C CYS A 21 -10.59 2.73 3.68
N ARG A 22 -10.93 4.01 3.83
CA ARG A 22 -12.19 4.47 4.46
C ARG A 22 -13.30 4.76 3.45
N GLY A 23 -13.05 4.53 2.16
CA GLY A 23 -14.03 4.82 1.10
C GLY A 23 -14.33 6.30 0.91
N ARG A 24 -13.44 7.20 1.36
CA ARG A 24 -13.59 8.65 1.25
C ARG A 24 -13.03 9.13 -0.07
N ALA A 25 -13.77 8.85 -1.14
CA ALA A 25 -13.35 9.11 -2.52
C ALA A 25 -12.90 10.56 -2.79
N GLU A 26 -13.62 11.56 -2.25
CA GLU A 26 -13.25 12.96 -2.43
C GLU A 26 -11.95 13.33 -1.71
N GLU A 27 -11.81 12.89 -0.46
CA GLU A 27 -10.58 13.11 0.32
C GLU A 27 -9.38 12.36 -0.31
N ALA A 28 -9.59 11.15 -0.81
CA ALA A 28 -8.58 10.41 -1.56
C ALA A 28 -8.15 11.15 -2.84
N ALA A 29 -9.09 11.67 -3.62
CA ALA A 29 -8.76 12.47 -4.80
C ALA A 29 -8.00 13.75 -4.43
N PHE A 30 -8.35 14.39 -3.30
CA PHE A 30 -7.64 15.57 -2.81
C PHE A 30 -6.17 15.29 -2.51
N TRP A 31 -5.90 14.21 -1.75
CA TRP A 31 -4.51 13.82 -1.42
C TRP A 31 -3.75 13.32 -2.65
N CYS A 32 -4.44 12.68 -3.59
CA CYS A 32 -3.85 12.31 -4.88
C CYS A 32 -3.45 13.56 -5.68
N GLN A 33 -4.34 14.55 -5.78
CA GLN A 33 -4.06 15.83 -6.44
C GLN A 33 -2.92 16.59 -5.75
N GLU A 34 -2.80 16.51 -4.41
CA GLU A 34 -1.67 17.11 -3.69
C GLU A 34 -0.32 16.54 -4.14
N LEU A 35 -0.23 15.22 -4.36
CA LEU A 35 0.99 14.58 -4.87
C LEU A 35 1.25 14.96 -6.34
N VAL A 36 0.20 15.04 -7.17
CA VAL A 36 0.29 15.52 -8.56
C VAL A 36 0.81 16.96 -8.61
N ASP A 37 0.20 17.87 -7.83
CA ASP A 37 0.57 19.27 -7.73
C ASP A 37 2.03 19.44 -7.27
N SER A 38 2.54 18.47 -6.52
CA SER A 38 3.91 18.41 -6.02
C SER A 38 4.91 17.74 -6.97
N GLY A 39 4.50 17.36 -8.19
CA GLY A 39 5.36 16.65 -9.14
C GLY A 39 5.71 15.22 -8.72
N ALA A 40 4.98 14.64 -7.76
CA ALA A 40 5.28 13.34 -7.14
C ALA A 40 4.38 12.20 -7.68
N ILE A 41 4.24 12.14 -9.00
CA ILE A 41 3.36 11.21 -9.70
C ILE A 41 3.75 9.74 -9.42
N VAL A 42 5.05 9.43 -9.46
CA VAL A 42 5.56 8.07 -9.22
C VAL A 42 5.23 7.61 -7.80
N GLN A 43 5.40 8.49 -6.82
CA GLN A 43 5.09 8.20 -5.42
C GLN A 43 3.58 8.06 -5.19
N ALA A 44 2.75 8.81 -5.91
CA ALA A 44 1.30 8.62 -5.88
C ALA A 44 0.93 7.21 -6.36
N TRP A 45 1.50 6.76 -7.49
CA TRP A 45 1.29 5.38 -7.97
C TRP A 45 1.79 4.32 -6.99
N ALA A 46 2.95 4.54 -6.35
CA ALA A 46 3.46 3.64 -5.33
C ALA A 46 2.45 3.48 -4.18
N VAL A 47 1.87 4.59 -3.70
CA VAL A 47 0.85 4.56 -2.64
C VAL A 47 -0.43 3.83 -3.09
N LEU A 48 -0.90 4.07 -4.32
CA LEU A 48 -2.07 3.38 -4.85
C LEU A 48 -1.82 1.88 -5.00
N LEU A 49 -0.67 1.49 -5.53
CA LEU A 49 -0.29 0.09 -5.72
C LEU A 49 -0.14 -0.62 -4.38
N GLU A 50 0.54 0.00 -3.41
CA GLU A 50 0.66 -0.50 -2.05
C GLU A 50 -0.74 -0.66 -1.40
N THR A 51 -1.59 0.35 -1.52
CA THR A 51 -2.95 0.30 -0.95
C THR A 51 -3.77 -0.81 -1.60
N TRP A 52 -3.67 -0.98 -2.93
CA TRP A 52 -4.30 -2.09 -3.62
C TRP A 52 -3.79 -3.45 -3.12
N LEU A 53 -2.47 -3.65 -3.06
CA LEU A 53 -1.85 -4.89 -2.60
C LEU A 53 -2.40 -5.32 -1.23
N TRP A 54 -2.44 -4.39 -0.27
CA TRP A 54 -2.80 -4.71 1.11
C TRP A 54 -4.30 -4.77 1.40
N GLN A 55 -5.14 -4.13 0.60
CA GLN A 55 -6.55 -3.90 0.98
C GLN A 55 -7.58 -4.32 -0.07
N ALA A 56 -7.18 -4.39 -1.35
CA ALA A 56 -8.10 -4.56 -2.46
C ALA A 56 -7.66 -5.63 -3.48
N LEU A 57 -6.48 -6.23 -3.32
CA LEU A 57 -5.90 -7.22 -4.25
C LEU A 57 -6.89 -8.31 -4.65
N VAL A 58 -7.57 -8.87 -3.66
CA VAL A 58 -8.55 -9.94 -3.83
C VAL A 58 -9.88 -9.42 -4.39
N LEU A 59 -10.28 -8.22 -3.96
CA LEU A 59 -11.59 -7.63 -4.26
C LEU A 59 -11.66 -7.14 -5.71
N ASP A 60 -10.54 -6.64 -6.21
CA ASP A 60 -10.41 -6.07 -7.54
C ASP A 60 -9.06 -6.44 -8.17
N PRO A 61 -8.86 -7.73 -8.51
CA PRO A 61 -7.61 -8.18 -9.12
C PRO A 61 -7.41 -7.60 -10.53
N GLY A 62 -8.48 -7.14 -11.18
CA GLY A 62 -8.42 -6.47 -12.48
C GLY A 62 -7.77 -5.09 -12.43
N TRP A 63 -7.76 -4.42 -11.27
CA TRP A 63 -7.25 -3.06 -11.11
C TRP A 63 -5.85 -2.88 -11.72
N ILE A 64 -4.91 -3.78 -11.43
CA ILE A 64 -3.54 -3.67 -11.95
C ILE A 64 -3.47 -3.76 -13.48
N GLY A 65 -4.31 -4.59 -14.11
CA GLY A 65 -4.37 -4.75 -15.55
C GLY A 65 -5.10 -3.60 -16.24
N ASP A 66 -6.17 -3.12 -15.64
CA ASP A 66 -6.96 -2.03 -16.22
C ASP A 66 -6.26 -0.67 -16.08
N THR A 67 -5.49 -0.50 -15.00
CA THR A 67 -4.91 0.78 -14.61
C THR A 67 -3.43 0.91 -14.97
N CYS A 68 -2.64 -0.17 -14.87
CA CYS A 68 -1.17 -0.08 -14.95
C CYS A 68 -0.57 -0.85 -16.14
N TYR A 69 -1.38 -1.35 -17.08
CA TYR A 69 -0.87 -2.16 -18.20
C TYR A 69 -0.04 -1.35 -19.20
N ASN A 70 -0.32 -0.06 -19.37
CA ASN A 70 0.47 0.82 -20.21
C ASN A 70 1.41 1.70 -19.35
N PRO A 71 2.75 1.58 -19.48
CA PRO A 71 3.69 2.43 -18.75
C PRO A 71 3.44 3.93 -18.96
N ASP A 72 2.93 4.34 -20.12
CA ASP A 72 2.63 5.75 -20.41
C ASP A 72 1.51 6.28 -19.51
N VAL A 73 0.62 5.42 -19.01
CA VAL A 73 -0.44 5.79 -18.05
C VAL A 73 0.15 6.27 -16.73
N LEU A 74 1.32 5.75 -16.34
CA LEU A 74 1.94 6.13 -15.08
C LEU A 74 2.39 7.60 -15.04
N SER A 75 2.45 8.28 -16.19
CA SER A 75 2.76 9.70 -16.28
C SER A 75 1.52 10.62 -16.29
N LYS A 76 0.30 10.06 -16.37
CA LYS A 76 -0.94 10.82 -16.59
C LYS A 76 -1.71 11.08 -15.30
N PRO A 77 -1.87 12.34 -14.86
CA PRO A 77 -2.61 12.69 -13.64
C PRO A 77 -4.08 12.26 -13.64
N GLU A 78 -4.76 12.30 -14.78
CA GLU A 78 -6.18 11.92 -14.87
C GLU A 78 -6.44 10.43 -14.60
N GLU A 79 -5.44 9.58 -14.85
CA GLU A 79 -5.52 8.15 -14.58
C GLU A 79 -5.26 7.84 -13.09
N LEU A 80 -4.41 8.62 -12.43
CA LEU A 80 -4.20 8.56 -10.98
C LEU A 80 -5.50 8.79 -10.18
N HIS A 81 -6.25 9.84 -10.53
CA HIS A 81 -7.50 10.14 -9.84
C HIS A 81 -8.55 9.04 -10.05
N ARG A 82 -8.67 8.52 -11.27
CA ARG A 82 -9.55 7.38 -11.58
C ARG A 82 -9.16 6.14 -10.79
N ALA A 83 -7.87 5.83 -10.72
CA ALA A 83 -7.33 4.72 -9.97
C ALA A 83 -7.63 4.84 -8.46
N ALA A 84 -7.39 6.03 -7.88
CA ALA A 84 -7.68 6.32 -6.48
C ALA A 84 -9.18 6.23 -6.16
N TYR A 85 -10.03 6.75 -7.05
CA TYR A 85 -11.48 6.66 -6.94
C TYR A 85 -11.95 5.20 -6.94
N ARG A 86 -11.54 4.40 -7.93
CA ARG A 86 -11.88 2.99 -8.03
C ARG A 86 -11.50 2.22 -6.76
N LEU A 87 -10.27 2.40 -6.27
CA LEU A 87 -9.84 1.75 -5.01
C LEU A 87 -10.68 2.21 -3.82
N SER A 88 -11.02 3.50 -3.73
CA SER A 88 -11.86 4.01 -2.64
C SER A 88 -13.24 3.35 -2.65
N MET A 89 -13.84 3.18 -3.83
CA MET A 89 -15.15 2.54 -3.97
C MET A 89 -15.10 1.06 -3.61
N VAL A 90 -14.07 0.34 -4.07
CA VAL A 90 -13.84 -1.06 -3.69
C VAL A 90 -13.65 -1.19 -2.18
N CYS A 91 -12.81 -0.34 -1.58
CA CYS A 91 -12.51 -0.37 -0.14
C CYS A 91 -13.70 0.04 0.74
N ARG A 92 -14.63 0.85 0.21
CA ARG A 92 -15.88 1.22 0.88
C ARG A 92 -16.79 0.02 1.06
N ASP A 93 -16.86 -0.84 0.05
CA ASP A 93 -17.75 -2.00 0.04
C ASP A 93 -17.13 -3.20 0.80
N GLY A 94 -15.82 -3.19 1.02
CA GLY A 94 -15.12 -4.12 1.91
C GLY A 94 -13.61 -3.97 1.79
N ARG A 95 -12.86 -4.62 2.69
CA ARG A 95 -11.39 -4.72 2.61
C ARG A 95 -10.98 -6.16 2.75
N ASP A 96 -9.89 -6.53 2.09
CA ASP A 96 -9.30 -7.86 2.19
C ASP A 96 -7.81 -7.76 2.52
N ASN A 97 -7.39 -8.44 3.59
CA ASN A 97 -6.00 -8.47 4.07
C ASN A 97 -5.37 -9.86 3.87
N SER A 98 -5.83 -10.65 2.90
CA SER A 98 -5.33 -12.01 2.65
C SER A 98 -3.82 -12.03 2.36
N LEU A 99 -3.29 -10.99 1.69
CA LEU A 99 -1.85 -10.86 1.46
C LEU A 99 -1.07 -10.83 2.78
N TRP A 100 -1.50 -9.98 3.70
CA TRP A 100 -0.92 -9.89 5.04
C TRP A 100 -1.02 -11.22 5.79
N ALA A 101 -2.21 -11.82 5.83
CA ALA A 101 -2.42 -13.07 6.53
C ALA A 101 -1.55 -14.21 5.95
N VAL A 102 -1.45 -14.33 4.62
CA VAL A 102 -0.62 -15.37 3.98
C VAL A 102 0.86 -15.19 4.30
N LEU A 103 1.37 -13.94 4.31
CA LEU A 103 2.76 -13.67 4.69
C LEU A 103 3.04 -14.03 6.15
N VAL A 104 2.13 -13.67 7.07
CA VAL A 104 2.26 -13.95 8.51
C VAL A 104 2.15 -15.44 8.82
N LEU A 105 1.27 -16.17 8.12
CA LEU A 105 0.97 -17.58 8.42
C LEU A 105 1.85 -18.54 7.64
N GLY A 106 2.18 -18.18 6.40
CA GLY A 106 2.98 -19.00 5.51
C GLY A 106 4.44 -19.15 5.93
N SER A 107 4.89 -18.26 6.82
CA SER A 107 6.19 -18.36 7.50
C SER A 107 6.18 -19.32 8.69
N ASN A 108 5.01 -19.77 9.14
CA ASN A 108 4.92 -20.71 10.24
C ASN A 108 5.00 -22.15 9.71
N GLU A 109 6.14 -22.79 9.93
CA GLU A 109 6.41 -24.19 9.57
C GLU A 109 5.41 -25.18 10.19
N SER A 110 4.76 -24.82 11.30
CA SER A 110 3.75 -25.65 11.94
C SER A 110 2.42 -25.68 11.17
N VAL A 111 2.22 -24.81 10.18
CA VAL A 111 1.00 -24.79 9.37
C VAL A 111 1.10 -25.91 8.34
N VAL A 112 0.47 -27.04 8.65
CA VAL A 112 0.39 -28.20 7.76
C VAL A 112 -0.45 -27.83 6.55
N PRO A 113 0.07 -27.98 5.31
CA PRO A 113 -0.68 -27.65 4.10
C PRO A 113 -1.92 -28.54 3.94
N ASP A 114 -3.04 -27.94 3.53
CA ASP A 114 -4.22 -28.69 3.19
C ASP A 114 -3.98 -29.60 1.98
N ARG A 115 -4.59 -30.79 1.98
CA ARG A 115 -4.51 -31.70 0.84
C ARG A 115 -5.32 -31.15 -0.34
N PRO A 116 -4.77 -31.06 -1.57
CA PRO A 116 -5.51 -30.61 -2.74
C PRO A 116 -6.49 -31.69 -3.20
N CYS A 117 -7.59 -31.27 -3.82
CA CYS A 117 -8.52 -32.18 -4.46
C CYS A 117 -7.88 -32.81 -5.71
N LEU A 118 -8.35 -34.00 -6.11
CA LEU A 118 -7.79 -34.75 -7.25
C LEU A 118 -8.08 -34.15 -8.64
N ARG A 119 -8.98 -33.17 -8.74
CA ARG A 119 -9.36 -32.57 -10.03
C ARG A 119 -8.30 -31.56 -10.47
N LEU A 120 -7.37 -32.03 -11.29
CA LEU A 120 -6.39 -31.18 -11.98
C LEU A 120 -6.69 -31.13 -13.48
N PRO A 121 -6.38 -30.02 -14.17
CA PRO A 121 -6.28 -30.01 -15.61
C PRO A 121 -5.24 -31.04 -16.06
N THR A 122 -5.64 -31.93 -16.97
CA THR A 122 -4.92 -33.16 -17.36
C THR A 122 -3.65 -32.95 -18.18
N GLN A 123 -3.03 -31.77 -18.18
CA GLN A 123 -2.23 -31.31 -19.34
C GLN A 123 -0.78 -30.89 -19.10
N LYS A 124 -0.19 -31.02 -17.90
CA LYS A 124 1.25 -30.76 -17.70
C LYS A 124 2.00 -31.99 -17.18
N ALA A 125 3.16 -32.26 -17.77
CA ALA A 125 4.14 -33.20 -17.22
C ALA A 125 4.81 -32.54 -16.02
N TYR A 126 4.54 -33.03 -14.81
CA TYR A 126 5.17 -32.56 -13.58
C TYR A 126 6.42 -33.40 -13.30
N GLN A 127 7.53 -32.78 -12.94
CA GLN A 127 8.78 -33.49 -12.61
C GLN A 127 8.78 -34.00 -11.16
N THR A 128 8.10 -33.29 -10.25
CA THR A 128 8.04 -33.63 -8.83
C THR A 128 6.61 -33.59 -8.27
N THR A 129 6.37 -34.32 -7.18
CA THR A 129 5.10 -34.27 -6.43
C THR A 129 4.79 -32.86 -5.93
N LEU A 130 5.82 -32.12 -5.51
CA LEU A 130 5.69 -30.76 -5.03
C LEU A 130 5.28 -29.77 -6.13
N GLN A 131 5.79 -29.91 -7.36
CA GLN A 131 5.34 -29.12 -8.51
C GLN A 131 3.86 -29.38 -8.84
N LYS A 132 3.46 -30.67 -8.82
CA LYS A 132 2.06 -31.06 -9.01
C LYS A 132 1.18 -30.48 -7.91
N TYR A 133 1.63 -30.53 -6.66
CA TYR A 133 0.94 -29.97 -5.50
C TYR A 133 0.75 -28.45 -5.64
N PHE A 134 1.82 -27.71 -5.98
CA PHE A 134 1.77 -26.26 -6.20
C PHE A 134 0.76 -25.88 -7.29
N ALA A 135 0.86 -26.51 -8.46
CA ALA A 135 -0.07 -26.27 -9.56
C ALA A 135 -1.52 -26.60 -9.18
N SER A 136 -1.73 -27.63 -8.34
CA SER A 136 -3.04 -27.98 -7.81
C SER A 136 -3.61 -26.89 -6.92
N CYS A 137 -2.78 -26.35 -6.02
CA CYS A 137 -3.20 -25.32 -5.10
C CYS A 137 -3.57 -24.03 -5.84
N LEU A 138 -2.76 -23.63 -6.83
CA LEU A 138 -3.06 -22.50 -7.72
C LEU A 138 -4.37 -22.68 -8.48
N PHE A 139 -4.64 -23.88 -8.97
CA PHE A 139 -5.88 -24.16 -9.71
C PHE A 139 -7.12 -24.17 -8.80
N GLN A 140 -6.96 -24.54 -7.53
CA GLN A 140 -8.05 -24.72 -6.59
C GLN A 140 -8.33 -23.49 -5.70
N GLY A 141 -7.59 -22.40 -5.85
CA GLY A 141 -7.77 -21.23 -4.98
C GLY A 141 -7.09 -21.38 -3.61
N LYS A 142 -6.22 -22.37 -3.40
CA LYS A 142 -5.60 -22.66 -2.09
C LYS A 142 -4.32 -21.86 -1.91
N VAL A 143 -4.47 -20.55 -1.69
CA VAL A 143 -3.35 -19.59 -1.69
C VAL A 143 -2.28 -19.95 -0.65
N LEU A 144 -2.64 -20.18 0.62
CA LEU A 144 -1.65 -20.46 1.67
C LEU A 144 -0.81 -21.71 1.36
N CYS A 145 -1.45 -22.75 0.82
CA CYS A 145 -0.79 -23.96 0.37
C CYS A 145 0.12 -23.72 -0.86
N ALA A 146 -0.34 -22.90 -1.80
CA ALA A 146 0.46 -22.52 -2.96
C ALA A 146 1.70 -21.71 -2.53
N TRP A 147 1.55 -20.78 -1.60
CA TRP A 147 2.64 -19.99 -1.04
C TRP A 147 3.67 -20.87 -0.32
N TRP A 148 3.22 -21.78 0.54
CA TRP A 148 4.09 -22.76 1.18
C TRP A 148 4.87 -23.61 0.16
N ALA A 149 4.18 -24.13 -0.87
CA ALA A 149 4.85 -24.94 -1.87
C ALA A 149 5.84 -24.14 -2.71
N TYR A 150 5.52 -22.87 -3.00
CA TYR A 150 6.43 -21.94 -3.67
C TYR A 150 7.73 -21.75 -2.89
N SER A 151 7.65 -21.51 -1.57
CA SER A 151 8.85 -21.27 -0.75
C SER A 151 9.78 -22.50 -0.68
N LYS A 152 9.25 -23.71 -0.86
CA LYS A 152 10.04 -24.95 -0.93
C LYS A 152 10.56 -25.28 -2.33
N LEU A 153 9.80 -24.96 -3.38
CA LEU A 153 10.20 -25.20 -4.77
C LEU A 153 11.30 -24.24 -5.24
N GLY A 154 11.24 -23.00 -4.76
CA GLY A 154 12.02 -21.90 -5.31
C GLY A 154 11.43 -21.34 -6.61
N PRO A 155 11.90 -20.14 -7.03
CA PRO A 155 11.34 -19.40 -8.15
C PRO A 155 11.47 -20.16 -9.48
N ASP A 156 12.63 -20.75 -9.78
CA ASP A 156 12.93 -21.37 -11.07
C ASP A 156 11.97 -22.52 -11.43
N LEU A 157 11.57 -23.30 -10.43
CA LEU A 157 10.68 -24.44 -10.62
C LEU A 157 9.20 -24.05 -10.54
N ALA A 158 8.86 -22.93 -9.90
CA ALA A 158 7.48 -22.48 -9.72
C ALA A 158 6.98 -21.57 -10.86
N GLU A 159 7.86 -20.73 -11.41
CA GLU A 159 7.51 -19.72 -12.42
C GLU A 159 6.79 -20.29 -13.66
N PRO A 160 7.11 -21.48 -14.21
CA PRO A 160 6.38 -22.07 -15.34
C PRO A 160 4.90 -22.38 -15.08
N TYR A 161 4.47 -22.37 -13.81
CA TYR A 161 3.08 -22.55 -13.40
C TYR A 161 2.37 -21.23 -13.09
N MET A 162 3.13 -20.15 -12.93
CA MET A 162 2.58 -18.82 -12.68
C MET A 162 2.19 -18.14 -14.00
N ARG A 163 1.02 -17.48 -14.03
CA ARG A 163 0.61 -16.70 -15.19
C ARG A 163 1.35 -15.35 -15.19
N GLY A 164 1.77 -14.90 -16.38
CA GLY A 164 2.55 -13.69 -16.58
C GLY A 164 1.83 -12.45 -16.05
N SER A 165 2.16 -12.03 -14.84
CA SER A 165 1.72 -10.77 -14.27
C SER A 165 2.80 -9.71 -14.53
N SER A 166 2.41 -8.56 -15.06
CA SER A 166 3.27 -7.38 -15.13
C SER A 166 3.58 -6.77 -13.76
N LEU A 167 3.06 -7.34 -12.66
CA LEU A 167 3.14 -6.78 -11.31
C LEU A 167 4.55 -6.42 -10.87
N HIS A 168 5.54 -7.32 -11.00
CA HIS A 168 6.93 -7.02 -10.61
C HIS A 168 7.50 -5.82 -11.38
N LYS A 169 7.28 -5.76 -12.70
CA LYS A 169 7.73 -4.64 -13.52
C LYS A 169 7.07 -3.33 -13.12
N ILE A 170 5.78 -3.37 -12.80
CA ILE A 170 5.03 -2.19 -12.34
C ILE A 170 5.57 -1.73 -10.97
N MET A 171 5.77 -2.67 -10.03
CA MET A 171 6.36 -2.39 -8.72
C MET A 171 7.73 -1.73 -8.84
N GLU A 172 8.60 -2.28 -9.69
CA GLU A 172 9.92 -1.70 -9.99
C GLU A 172 9.80 -0.29 -10.57
N THR A 173 8.88 -0.07 -11.51
CA THR A 173 8.66 1.24 -12.15
C THR A 173 8.22 2.31 -11.15
N VAL A 174 7.45 1.93 -10.12
CA VAL A 174 7.01 2.85 -9.07
C VAL A 174 7.96 2.91 -7.87
N GLY A 175 9.10 2.21 -7.93
CA GLY A 175 10.12 2.22 -6.88
C GLY A 175 9.81 1.33 -5.67
N LEU A 176 8.86 0.41 -5.77
CA LEU A 176 8.63 -0.65 -4.77
C LEU A 176 9.60 -1.81 -5.04
N VAL A 177 10.87 -1.57 -4.73
CA VAL A 177 12.01 -2.48 -4.97
C VAL A 177 12.63 -2.94 -3.64
N GLY A 178 13.36 -4.05 -3.68
CA GLY A 178 13.99 -4.64 -2.50
C GLY A 178 13.59 -6.10 -2.30
N THR A 179 14.26 -6.78 -1.37
CA THR A 179 14.00 -8.20 -1.08
C THR A 179 12.59 -8.39 -0.52
N GLU A 180 12.16 -7.48 0.34
CA GLU A 180 10.86 -7.46 0.99
C GLU A 180 9.73 -7.32 -0.04
N TRP A 181 9.88 -6.36 -0.95
CA TRP A 181 8.92 -6.13 -2.04
C TRP A 181 8.92 -7.25 -3.07
N THR A 182 10.04 -7.95 -3.25
CA THR A 182 10.09 -9.17 -4.08
C THR A 182 9.25 -10.29 -3.47
N ILE A 183 9.35 -10.49 -2.15
CA ILE A 183 8.54 -11.48 -1.41
C ILE A 183 7.06 -11.11 -1.48
N ILE A 184 6.73 -9.85 -1.18
CA ILE A 184 5.36 -9.33 -1.23
C ILE A 184 4.77 -9.47 -2.63
N GLY A 185 5.51 -9.03 -3.65
CA GLY A 185 5.11 -9.10 -5.05
C GLY A 185 4.83 -10.54 -5.46
N THR A 186 5.70 -11.47 -5.08
CA THR A 186 5.53 -12.90 -5.37
C THR A 186 4.30 -13.50 -4.67
N CYS A 187 4.09 -13.21 -3.39
CA CYS A 187 2.90 -13.66 -2.67
C CYS A 187 1.62 -13.08 -3.28
N ALA A 188 1.65 -11.80 -3.64
CA ALA A 188 0.55 -11.12 -4.29
C ALA A 188 0.24 -11.71 -5.67
N ARG A 189 1.25 -12.13 -6.46
CA ARG A 189 1.06 -12.84 -7.73
C ARG A 189 0.36 -14.18 -7.54
N ILE A 190 0.74 -14.93 -6.52
CA ILE A 190 0.09 -16.21 -6.18
C ILE A 190 -1.38 -15.95 -5.85
N ILE A 191 -1.68 -14.98 -4.97
CA ILE A 191 -3.06 -14.59 -4.67
C ILE A 191 -3.80 -14.19 -5.94
N HIS A 192 -3.24 -13.25 -6.71
CA HIS A 192 -3.83 -12.70 -7.94
C HIS A 192 -4.24 -13.80 -8.91
N GLN A 193 -3.35 -14.76 -9.16
CA GLN A 193 -3.64 -15.89 -10.06
C GLN A 193 -4.78 -16.78 -9.56
N ASN A 194 -4.92 -16.95 -8.24
CA ASN A 194 -6.01 -17.72 -7.64
C ASN A 194 -7.36 -17.01 -7.72
N VAL A 195 -7.39 -15.68 -7.86
CA VAL A 195 -8.63 -14.88 -7.83
C VAL A 195 -9.04 -14.27 -9.17
N ILE A 196 -8.11 -14.12 -10.12
CA ILE A 196 -8.35 -13.39 -11.37
C ILE A 196 -9.48 -13.98 -12.22
N ASP A 197 -9.67 -15.31 -12.17
CA ASP A 197 -10.73 -15.99 -12.90
C ASP A 197 -12.10 -15.87 -12.20
N ILE A 198 -12.12 -15.55 -10.90
CA ILE A 198 -13.35 -15.39 -10.10
C ILE A 198 -13.98 -14.01 -10.35
N HIS A 199 -13.15 -12.96 -10.50
CA HIS A 199 -13.60 -11.56 -10.51
C HIS A 199 -13.50 -10.88 -11.89
N ARG A 200 -13.75 -11.61 -12.99
CA ARG A 200 -13.67 -11.05 -14.36
C ARG A 200 -14.76 -10.01 -14.72
N ALA A 201 -15.66 -9.66 -13.81
CA ALA A 201 -16.63 -8.62 -14.11
C ALA A 201 -15.91 -7.27 -14.26
N PRO A 202 -16.16 -6.51 -15.35
CA PRO A 202 -15.59 -5.18 -15.48
C PRO A 202 -16.01 -4.31 -14.29
N SER A 203 -15.05 -3.58 -13.71
CA SER A 203 -15.32 -2.72 -12.56
C SER A 203 -16.34 -1.64 -12.95
N PRO A 204 -17.40 -1.42 -12.14
CA PRO A 204 -18.38 -0.37 -12.40
C PRO A 204 -17.79 1.04 -12.19
N TYR A 205 -16.57 1.17 -11.68
CA TYR A 205 -15.93 2.43 -11.31
C TYR A 205 -14.89 2.89 -12.34
N SER A 206 -15.18 2.68 -13.62
CA SER A 206 -14.26 3.02 -14.72
C SER A 206 -14.16 4.52 -15.01
N SER A 207 -15.13 5.33 -14.56
CA SER A 207 -15.15 6.78 -14.75
C SER A 207 -15.28 7.54 -13.42
N LEU A 208 -14.72 8.76 -13.40
CA LEU A 208 -14.91 9.68 -12.28
C LEU A 208 -16.33 10.25 -12.32
N PRO A 209 -16.99 10.39 -11.17
CA PRO A 209 -18.27 11.08 -11.10
C PRO A 209 -18.06 12.58 -11.39
N PRO A 210 -18.98 13.24 -12.11
CA PRO A 210 -18.83 14.66 -12.48
C PRO A 210 -18.63 15.61 -11.30
N SER A 211 -19.21 15.30 -10.13
CA SER A 211 -19.01 16.08 -8.91
C SER A 211 -17.56 16.07 -8.45
N LEU A 212 -16.90 14.91 -8.53
CA LEU A 212 -15.49 14.77 -8.14
C LEU A 212 -14.56 15.45 -9.15
N GLU A 213 -14.87 15.35 -10.45
CA GLU A 213 -14.16 16.12 -11.47
C GLU A 213 -14.27 17.64 -11.25
N ALA A 214 -15.44 18.11 -10.83
CA ALA A 214 -15.65 19.51 -10.49
C ALA A 214 -14.83 19.93 -9.26
N SER A 215 -14.77 19.09 -8.22
CA SER A 215 -13.91 19.32 -7.05
C SER A 215 -12.44 19.41 -7.46
N ILE A 216 -11.94 18.46 -8.25
CA ILE A 216 -10.56 18.46 -8.76
C ILE A 216 -10.26 19.75 -9.54
N LYS A 217 -11.12 20.12 -10.49
CA LYS A 217 -10.97 21.37 -11.27
C LYS A 217 -10.96 22.60 -10.37
N SER A 218 -11.82 22.63 -9.35
CA SER A 218 -11.86 23.71 -8.36
C SER A 218 -10.60 23.79 -7.51
N TRP A 219 -9.96 22.65 -7.20
CA TRP A 219 -8.71 22.61 -6.47
C TRP A 219 -7.54 23.07 -7.33
N THR A 220 -7.50 22.64 -8.59
CA THR A 220 -6.48 23.06 -9.57
C THR A 220 -6.51 24.58 -9.81
N SER A 221 -7.69 25.20 -9.80
CA SER A 221 -7.80 26.66 -10.01
C SER A 221 -7.27 27.51 -8.86
N ILE A 222 -7.09 26.93 -7.68
CA ILE A 222 -6.54 27.59 -6.49
C ILE A 222 -5.17 27.02 -6.08
N THR A 223 -4.52 26.24 -6.96
CA THR A 223 -3.19 25.69 -6.70
C THR A 223 -2.18 26.80 -6.36
N GLY A 224 -1.40 26.58 -5.30
CA GLY A 224 -0.46 27.55 -4.73
C GLY A 224 -1.06 28.46 -3.65
N ARG A 225 -2.39 28.49 -3.48
CA ARG A 225 -3.03 29.30 -2.44
C ARG A 225 -3.18 28.54 -1.12
N ARG A 226 -3.18 29.25 0.01
CA ARG A 226 -3.47 28.69 1.34
C ARG A 226 -4.88 28.07 1.40
N SER A 227 -5.84 28.64 0.68
CA SER A 227 -7.21 28.10 0.60
C SER A 227 -7.29 26.68 0.04
N ARG A 228 -6.24 26.22 -0.66
CA ARG A 228 -6.10 24.84 -1.16
C ARG A 228 -5.89 23.82 -0.04
N ARG A 229 -5.50 24.25 1.17
CA ARG A 229 -5.29 23.42 2.37
C ARG A 229 -6.62 23.10 3.07
N LEU A 230 -7.49 22.36 2.37
CA LEU A 230 -8.85 22.05 2.81
C LEU A 230 -8.87 21.01 3.95
N TYR A 231 -8.19 19.89 3.76
CA TYR A 231 -8.21 18.78 4.71
C TYR A 231 -7.01 18.81 5.66
N PRO A 232 -7.22 18.62 6.98
CA PRO A 232 -6.15 18.26 7.90
C PRO A 232 -5.75 16.79 7.69
N ILE A 233 -4.49 16.44 7.99
CA ILE A 233 -4.07 15.04 8.02
C ILE A 233 -4.78 14.32 9.19
N PRO A 234 -5.51 13.21 8.94
CA PRO A 234 -6.12 12.41 10.01
C PRO A 234 -5.05 11.88 10.98
N LEU A 235 -5.22 12.06 12.30
CA LEU A 235 -4.20 11.64 13.26
C LEU A 235 -4.08 10.12 13.34
N GLU A 236 -5.17 9.41 13.08
CA GLU A 236 -5.24 7.94 13.15
C GLU A 236 -4.38 7.28 12.07
N CYS A 237 -4.17 7.94 10.93
CA CYS A 237 -3.35 7.38 9.87
C CYS A 237 -1.85 7.46 10.18
N LEU A 238 -1.43 8.37 11.06
CA LEU A 238 -0.01 8.62 11.30
C LEU A 238 0.73 7.43 11.94
N TYR A 239 0.06 6.64 12.77
CA TYR A 239 0.66 5.65 13.67
C TYR A 239 1.62 4.69 12.97
N GLY A 240 2.89 4.71 13.39
CA GLY A 240 3.96 3.85 12.89
C GLY A 240 4.43 4.11 11.46
N ARG A 241 3.68 4.86 10.63
CA ARG A 241 3.96 5.02 9.19
C ARG A 241 4.55 6.37 8.80
N THR A 242 4.62 7.30 9.75
CA THR A 242 5.09 8.68 9.53
C THR A 242 6.01 9.10 10.67
N VAL A 243 6.80 10.15 10.47
CA VAL A 243 7.66 10.68 11.54
C VAL A 243 6.83 11.09 12.76
N ARG A 244 5.72 11.83 12.59
CA ARG A 244 4.82 12.15 13.71
C ARG A 244 4.15 10.93 14.34
N GLY A 245 3.98 9.88 13.54
CA GLY A 245 3.52 8.56 13.95
C GLY A 245 4.40 7.83 14.95
N THR A 246 5.71 8.14 14.95
CA THR A 246 6.72 7.52 15.82
C THR A 246 7.22 8.46 16.91
N MET A 247 6.86 9.74 16.86
CA MET A 247 7.21 10.77 17.83
C MET A 247 6.32 10.74 19.08
N GLY A 248 6.91 11.12 20.21
CA GLY A 248 6.18 11.40 21.44
C GLY A 248 5.28 12.63 21.30
N SER A 249 4.16 12.64 22.01
CA SER A 249 3.19 13.76 22.02
C SER A 249 3.73 15.10 22.55
N LYS A 250 4.91 15.09 23.18
CA LYS A 250 5.63 16.30 23.59
C LYS A 250 6.52 16.88 22.48
N ASP A 251 6.92 16.05 21.53
CA ASP A 251 7.75 16.45 20.40
C ASP A 251 6.86 17.00 19.29
N THR A 252 7.39 17.91 18.46
CA THR A 252 6.61 18.54 17.39
C THR A 252 7.41 18.78 16.12
N THR A 253 6.75 18.68 14.98
CA THR A 253 7.31 19.02 13.66
C THR A 253 7.03 20.47 13.24
N LEU A 254 6.44 21.31 14.11
CA LEU A 254 6.13 22.71 13.77
C LEU A 254 7.37 23.52 13.36
N ALA A 255 8.55 23.18 13.87
CA ALA A 255 9.79 23.84 13.50
C ALA A 255 10.08 23.70 11.99
N GLU A 256 9.76 22.56 11.38
CA GLU A 256 10.00 22.31 9.95
C GLU A 256 9.17 23.22 9.05
N LEU A 257 7.96 23.58 9.49
CA LEU A 257 7.10 24.52 8.77
C LEU A 257 7.58 25.97 8.90
N ARG A 258 8.32 26.28 9.96
CA ARG A 258 8.86 27.62 10.25
C ARG A 258 10.28 27.83 9.73
N SER A 259 10.89 26.78 9.17
CA SER A 259 12.23 26.78 8.59
C SER A 259 12.17 26.06 7.25
N LEU A 260 11.45 26.67 6.31
CA LEU A 260 11.12 26.06 5.02
C LEU A 260 12.34 25.89 4.13
N GLU A 261 13.31 26.79 4.26
CA GLU A 261 14.54 26.85 3.49
C GLU A 261 15.34 25.56 3.59
N ASP A 262 15.31 24.91 4.76
CA ASP A 262 15.95 23.61 4.99
C ASP A 262 15.19 22.45 4.30
N GLN A 263 13.89 22.63 4.06
CA GLN A 263 13.00 21.61 3.52
C GLN A 263 12.83 21.69 2.00
N PHE A 264 12.96 22.88 1.41
CA PHE A 264 12.76 23.09 -0.02
C PHE A 264 13.69 22.27 -0.92
N PRO A 265 15.02 22.16 -0.66
CA PRO A 265 15.92 21.35 -1.48
C PRO A 265 15.53 19.87 -1.54
N LEU A 266 14.80 19.38 -0.53
CA LEU A 266 14.40 17.98 -0.44
C LEU A 266 13.09 17.70 -1.19
N SER A 267 12.31 18.73 -1.56
CA SER A 267 11.00 18.56 -2.19
C SER A 267 11.08 18.41 -3.70
N PRO A 268 10.35 17.46 -4.32
CA PRO A 268 10.29 17.35 -5.78
C PRO A 268 9.79 18.63 -6.46
N PHE A 269 8.87 19.35 -5.82
CA PHE A 269 8.35 20.62 -6.32
C PHE A 269 9.27 21.78 -5.98
N TRP A 270 9.64 21.95 -4.70
CA TRP A 270 10.32 23.17 -4.24
C TRP A 270 11.81 23.24 -4.58
N ALA A 271 12.48 22.11 -4.83
CA ALA A 271 13.92 22.10 -5.07
C ALA A 271 14.32 23.00 -6.26
N SER A 272 13.55 22.93 -7.35
CA SER A 272 13.81 23.73 -8.56
C SER A 272 13.64 25.24 -8.33
N PRO A 273 12.46 25.76 -7.91
CA PRO A 273 12.28 27.19 -7.71
C PRO A 273 13.17 27.75 -6.60
N TRP A 274 13.44 26.97 -5.54
CA TRP A 274 14.32 27.39 -4.45
C TRP A 274 15.79 27.55 -4.88
N SER A 275 16.28 26.67 -5.76
CA SER A 275 17.65 26.76 -6.29
C SER A 275 17.92 28.04 -7.09
N GLN A 276 16.85 28.65 -7.63
CA GLN A 276 16.91 29.92 -8.35
C GLN A 276 16.77 31.10 -7.38
N ALA A 277 15.84 30.99 -6.43
CA ALA A 277 15.57 32.02 -5.42
C ALA A 277 16.78 32.31 -4.52
N SER A 278 17.53 31.28 -4.14
CA SER A 278 18.65 31.39 -3.19
C SER A 278 19.91 32.10 -3.74
N GLN A 279 19.87 32.65 -4.95
CA GLN A 279 21.01 33.27 -5.62
C GLN A 279 21.18 34.76 -5.30
N SER A 280 20.09 35.47 -4.97
CA SER A 280 20.12 36.90 -4.61
C SER A 280 18.88 37.30 -3.80
N ASP A 281 18.97 38.44 -3.11
CA ASP A 281 17.84 38.99 -2.34
C ASP A 281 16.64 39.33 -3.24
N ASP A 282 16.87 39.91 -4.42
CA ASP A 282 15.81 40.21 -5.39
C ASP A 282 15.07 38.94 -5.85
N ALA A 283 15.82 37.83 -6.08
CA ALA A 283 15.23 36.56 -6.47
C ALA A 283 14.45 35.90 -5.32
N LEU A 284 14.85 36.15 -4.07
CA LEU A 284 14.14 35.69 -2.89
C LEU A 284 12.80 36.42 -2.73
N GLU A 285 12.77 37.73 -2.92
CA GLU A 285 11.54 38.52 -2.91
C GLU A 285 10.58 38.08 -4.02
N GLU A 286 11.08 37.88 -5.24
CA GLU A 286 10.29 37.36 -6.36
C GLU A 286 9.73 35.96 -6.06
N PHE A 287 10.55 35.08 -5.47
CA PHE A 287 10.11 33.75 -5.07
C PHE A 287 8.96 33.79 -4.06
N TYR A 288 9.10 34.58 -2.99
CA TYR A 288 8.04 34.70 -1.99
C TYR A 288 6.77 35.31 -2.59
N GLY A 289 6.89 36.35 -3.43
CA GLY A 289 5.76 36.96 -4.13
C GLY A 289 5.04 35.99 -5.10
N ALA A 290 5.79 35.11 -5.77
CA ALA A 290 5.24 34.17 -6.74
C ALA A 290 4.57 32.95 -6.09
N TYR A 291 5.15 32.42 -5.02
CA TYR A 291 4.76 31.13 -4.44
C TYR A 291 3.95 31.24 -3.13
N PHE A 292 3.92 32.41 -2.49
CA PHE A 292 3.17 32.68 -1.27
C PHE A 292 2.22 33.88 -1.44
N PRO A 293 1.23 33.80 -2.36
CA PRO A 293 0.35 34.92 -2.70
C PRO A 293 -0.64 35.32 -1.59
N ASP A 294 -0.79 34.48 -0.56
CA ASP A 294 -1.68 34.76 0.58
C ASP A 294 -0.88 35.24 1.79
N ASP A 295 -0.13 34.34 2.45
CA ASP A 295 0.73 34.63 3.61
C ASP A 295 1.82 33.53 3.70
N ILE A 296 2.95 33.81 4.37
CA ILE A 296 3.96 32.80 4.68
C ILE A 296 3.58 31.94 5.92
N PRO A 297 4.09 30.71 6.07
CA PRO A 297 3.56 29.76 7.07
C PRO A 297 3.73 30.13 8.55
N ASP A 298 4.70 30.96 8.88
CA ASP A 298 4.89 31.53 10.22
C ASP A 298 3.78 32.53 10.60
N GLU A 299 3.20 33.22 9.61
CA GLU A 299 2.05 34.11 9.76
C GLU A 299 0.70 33.36 9.79
N TRP A 300 0.68 32.08 9.43
CA TRP A 300 -0.56 31.29 9.46
C TRP A 300 -1.07 31.07 10.88
N SER A 301 -2.39 30.90 11.00
CA SER A 301 -3.01 30.50 12.26
C SER A 301 -2.42 29.17 12.76
N LEU A 302 -2.36 28.98 14.09
CA LEU A 302 -1.90 27.71 14.66
C LEU A 302 -2.75 26.52 14.20
N ALA A 303 -4.05 26.75 13.93
CA ALA A 303 -4.94 25.72 13.40
C ALA A 303 -4.53 25.29 11.98
N ASP A 304 -4.16 26.23 11.11
CA ASP A 304 -3.70 25.92 9.75
C ASP A 304 -2.32 25.28 9.71
N GLN A 305 -1.40 25.72 10.59
CA GLN A 305 -0.12 25.04 10.80
C GLN A 305 -0.37 23.57 11.21
N LYS A 306 -1.32 23.35 12.14
CA LYS A 306 -1.73 22.03 12.64
C LYS A 306 -2.43 21.11 11.64
N LYS A 307 -2.81 21.59 10.46
CA LYS A 307 -3.31 20.73 9.37
C LYS A 307 -2.24 19.78 8.83
N SER A 308 -0.96 20.17 8.89
CA SER A 308 0.15 19.37 8.35
C SER A 308 1.35 19.16 9.27
N HIS A 309 1.51 19.97 10.32
CA HIS A 309 2.62 19.87 11.27
C HIS A 309 2.10 20.01 12.68
N GLY A 310 2.63 19.25 13.62
CA GLY A 310 2.03 19.23 14.95
C GLY A 310 2.77 18.35 15.93
N PRO A 311 2.16 18.08 17.08
CA PRO A 311 2.72 17.13 18.03
C PRO A 311 2.74 15.71 17.44
N GLY A 312 3.67 14.89 17.93
CA GLY A 312 3.63 13.45 17.75
C GLY A 312 2.36 12.84 18.35
N ILE A 313 2.09 11.58 18.03
CA ILE A 313 0.85 10.91 18.50
C ILE A 313 1.09 9.85 19.58
N LEU A 314 2.34 9.50 19.89
CA LEU A 314 2.62 8.51 20.92
C LEU A 314 2.45 9.09 22.32
N ARG A 315 1.76 8.35 23.19
CA ARG A 315 1.63 8.70 24.61
C ARG A 315 2.98 8.58 25.31
N SER A 316 3.14 9.28 26.42
CA SER A 316 4.36 9.19 27.24
C SER A 316 4.66 7.74 27.62
N GLY A 317 5.80 7.22 27.18
CA GLY A 317 6.23 5.84 27.43
C GLY A 317 5.66 4.78 26.48
N GLN A 318 4.76 5.14 25.56
CA GLN A 318 4.21 4.21 24.57
C GLN A 318 5.28 3.83 23.53
N THR A 319 5.37 2.54 23.23
CA THR A 319 6.14 1.98 22.11
C THR A 319 5.22 1.70 20.92
N LEU A 320 5.81 1.60 19.73
CA LEU A 320 5.09 1.08 18.56
C LEU A 320 4.86 -0.42 18.75
N ASP A 321 3.66 -0.86 18.40
CA ASP A 321 3.29 -2.27 18.46
C ASP A 321 2.54 -2.67 17.19
N LEU A 322 2.86 -3.86 16.67
CA LEU A 322 2.26 -4.40 15.45
C LEU A 322 0.76 -4.64 15.59
N ALA A 323 0.27 -4.91 16.80
CA ALA A 323 -1.15 -5.17 17.02
C ALA A 323 -2.00 -3.91 16.80
N THR A 324 -1.54 -2.74 17.26
CA THR A 324 -2.18 -1.46 17.00
C THR A 324 -2.11 -1.10 15.53
N LEU A 325 -0.96 -1.32 14.87
CA LEU A 325 -0.86 -1.08 13.43
C LEU A 325 -1.81 -1.99 12.65
N GLY A 326 -1.87 -3.28 12.99
CA GLY A 326 -2.80 -4.24 12.40
C GLY A 326 -4.27 -3.87 12.63
N ARG A 327 -4.63 -3.35 13.81
CA ARG A 327 -5.99 -2.85 14.08
C ARG A 327 -6.35 -1.57 13.33
N LEU A 328 -5.37 -0.77 12.93
CA LEU A 328 -5.62 0.45 12.17
C LEU A 328 -5.73 0.15 10.67
N TRP A 329 -4.83 -0.68 10.16
CA TRP A 329 -4.64 -0.89 8.73
C TRP A 329 -5.12 -2.24 8.22
N MET A 330 -5.06 -3.31 9.03
CA MET A 330 -5.31 -4.70 8.61
C MET A 330 -6.62 -5.25 9.17
N THR A 331 -7.69 -4.45 9.18
CA THR A 331 -9.03 -4.85 9.68
C THR A 331 -9.94 -5.47 8.61
N GLY A 332 -9.40 -5.79 7.43
CA GLY A 332 -10.15 -6.49 6.38
C GLY A 332 -10.33 -7.98 6.69
N GLU A 333 -11.19 -8.63 5.91
CA GLU A 333 -11.33 -10.09 5.93
C GLU A 333 -10.12 -10.75 5.24
N SER A 334 -9.69 -11.93 5.69
CA SER A 334 -8.60 -12.69 5.05
C SER A 334 -9.16 -13.83 4.20
N ARG A 335 -10.03 -13.53 3.23
CA ARG A 335 -10.89 -14.53 2.56
C ARG A 335 -10.11 -15.70 1.96
N PHE A 336 -8.92 -15.42 1.42
CA PHE A 336 -8.12 -16.39 0.69
C PHE A 336 -6.94 -16.95 1.50
N ALA A 337 -6.67 -16.42 2.70
CA ALA A 337 -5.67 -17.03 3.59
C ALA A 337 -6.18 -18.34 4.21
N TRP A 338 -7.48 -18.41 4.52
CA TRP A 338 -8.02 -19.48 5.37
C TRP A 338 -9.12 -20.34 4.74
N GLY A 339 -9.64 -19.96 3.57
CA GLY A 339 -10.86 -20.57 3.05
C GLY A 339 -12.04 -20.33 4.01
N PHE A 340 -12.64 -19.14 3.96
CA PHE A 340 -13.87 -18.77 4.68
C PHE A 340 -13.85 -18.73 6.23
N TYR A 341 -12.70 -18.64 6.91
CA TYR A 341 -12.65 -18.45 8.37
C TYR A 341 -12.15 -17.07 8.79
N GLU A 342 -12.76 -16.51 9.84
CA GLU A 342 -12.41 -15.21 10.44
C GLU A 342 -11.07 -15.27 11.20
N TRP A 343 -10.30 -14.19 11.09
CA TRP A 343 -9.04 -13.99 11.81
C TRP A 343 -9.31 -13.37 13.19
N SER A 344 -8.69 -13.90 14.26
CA SER A 344 -8.69 -13.23 15.56
C SER A 344 -7.36 -12.48 15.78
N ALA A 345 -7.46 -11.19 16.10
CA ALA A 345 -6.30 -10.32 16.32
C ALA A 345 -5.37 -10.77 17.48
N SER A 346 -5.76 -11.80 18.25
CA SER A 346 -4.97 -12.35 19.36
C SER A 346 -3.78 -13.21 18.95
N VAL A 347 -3.64 -13.56 17.65
CA VAL A 347 -2.56 -14.44 17.17
C VAL A 347 -1.26 -13.68 16.87
N VAL A 348 -1.28 -12.34 16.81
CA VAL A 348 -0.06 -11.54 16.69
C VAL A 348 0.61 -11.45 18.06
N LEU A 349 1.71 -12.20 18.22
CA LEU A 349 2.62 -12.15 19.36
C LEU A 349 3.03 -10.70 19.68
N ASN A 350 3.24 -10.42 20.97
CA ASN A 350 3.77 -9.17 21.52
C ASN A 350 5.19 -8.87 20.99
N MET A 351 5.33 -8.55 19.70
CA MET A 351 6.60 -8.10 19.12
C MET A 351 6.72 -6.60 19.36
N GLU A 352 7.62 -6.22 20.26
CA GLU A 352 8.05 -4.84 20.42
C GLU A 352 8.88 -4.44 19.19
N ILE A 353 8.57 -3.28 18.62
CA ILE A 353 9.34 -2.68 17.52
C ILE A 353 10.29 -1.64 18.12
N ASP A 354 11.52 -1.60 17.63
CA ASP A 354 12.52 -0.63 18.08
C ASP A 354 12.02 0.83 17.91
N LYS A 355 12.21 1.63 18.96
CA LYS A 355 11.79 3.03 18.98
C LYS A 355 12.54 3.84 17.93
N GLY A 356 11.79 4.53 17.05
CA GLY A 356 12.34 5.51 16.10
C GLY A 356 12.39 5.04 14.65
N CYS A 357 12.19 3.75 14.38
CA CYS A 357 12.04 3.25 13.01
C CYS A 357 10.62 3.52 12.51
N VAL A 358 10.48 4.17 11.34
CA VAL A 358 9.21 4.19 10.61
C VAL A 358 8.98 2.76 10.11
N LEU A 359 7.84 2.18 10.45
CA LEU A 359 7.53 0.81 10.05
C LEU A 359 7.07 0.80 8.60
N ASP A 360 7.84 0.15 7.73
CA ASP A 360 7.32 -0.28 6.43
C ASP A 360 6.55 -1.60 6.63
N LEU A 361 5.41 -1.74 5.96
CA LEU A 361 4.70 -3.02 5.92
C LEU A 361 5.57 -4.09 5.24
N ALA A 362 6.55 -3.67 4.43
CA ALA A 362 7.58 -4.51 3.85
C ALA A 362 8.51 -5.17 4.90
N ASP A 363 8.87 -4.45 5.96
CA ASP A 363 9.77 -4.95 7.01
C ASP A 363 9.21 -6.18 7.72
N VAL A 364 7.88 -6.26 7.79
CA VAL A 364 7.17 -7.38 8.38
C VAL A 364 7.42 -8.67 7.59
N ALA A 365 7.46 -8.60 6.26
CA ALA A 365 7.74 -9.76 5.41
C ALA A 365 9.15 -10.32 5.66
N GLN A 366 10.14 -9.45 5.91
CA GLN A 366 11.52 -9.85 6.19
C GLN A 366 11.66 -10.58 7.53
N LEU A 367 11.04 -10.03 8.59
CA LEU A 367 11.06 -10.59 9.94
C LEU A 367 10.52 -12.02 10.01
N TYR A 368 9.60 -12.37 9.10
CA TYR A 368 8.98 -13.69 9.06
C TYR A 368 9.76 -14.73 8.23
N MET A 369 10.62 -14.33 7.29
CA MET A 369 11.32 -15.25 6.38
C MET A 369 12.62 -15.86 6.93
N THR A 370 13.15 -15.34 8.02
CA THR A 370 14.45 -15.76 8.59
C THR A 370 14.38 -17.02 9.47
N ARG A 371 13.26 -17.75 9.44
CA ARG A 371 13.12 -19.04 10.14
C ARG A 371 13.63 -20.17 9.23
N GLU A 372 14.76 -20.75 9.62
CA GLU A 372 15.35 -21.93 8.99
C GLU A 372 15.01 -23.19 9.81
N ASP A 373 14.04 -24.01 9.39
CA ASP A 373 14.17 -25.48 9.51
C ASP A 373 13.24 -26.24 8.56
N THR A 374 13.77 -27.10 7.70
CA THR A 374 12.95 -27.79 6.68
C THR A 374 13.25 -29.28 6.55
N SER A 375 12.43 -30.10 7.19
CA SER A 375 12.17 -31.46 6.71
C SER A 375 10.67 -31.71 6.68
N VAL A 376 10.11 -31.90 5.47
CA VAL A 376 8.73 -32.36 5.28
C VAL A 376 8.79 -33.55 4.34
N ALA A 377 8.24 -34.68 4.81
CA ALA A 377 8.23 -35.95 4.10
C ALA A 377 7.27 -35.92 2.89
N ASP A 378 7.73 -36.44 1.76
CA ASP A 378 7.00 -36.56 0.49
C ASP A 378 5.61 -37.24 0.63
N GLU A 379 5.40 -38.03 1.68
CA GLU A 379 4.16 -38.75 1.98
C GLU A 379 2.95 -37.82 2.27
N LEU A 380 3.17 -36.58 2.71
CA LEU A 380 2.09 -35.61 2.94
C LEU A 380 1.62 -34.91 1.66
N LEU A 381 2.41 -34.99 0.59
CA LEU A 381 2.15 -34.35 -0.70
C LEU A 381 1.28 -35.21 -1.64
N GLU A 382 0.93 -36.43 -1.22
CA GLU A 382 -0.03 -37.26 -1.94
C GLU A 382 -1.49 -36.85 -1.66
N PRO A 383 -2.33 -36.67 -2.71
CA PRO A 383 -3.71 -36.24 -2.53
C PRO A 383 -4.62 -37.33 -1.90
N MET A 384 -4.84 -37.20 -0.59
CA MET A 384 -6.14 -37.34 0.11
C MET A 384 -7.43 -37.51 -0.71
N ARG A 385 -7.93 -38.74 -0.98
CA ARG A 385 -9.36 -38.93 -1.31
C ARG A 385 -10.21 -38.56 -0.08
N LYS A 386 -10.91 -37.41 -0.09
CA LYS A 386 -11.99 -37.16 0.87
C LYS A 386 -13.16 -38.10 0.55
N MET A 387 -13.62 -38.87 1.54
CA MET A 387 -14.90 -39.57 1.45
C MET A 387 -16.02 -38.54 1.28
N LEU A 388 -16.95 -38.85 0.38
CA LEU A 388 -18.23 -38.15 0.26
C LEU A 388 -18.91 -38.15 1.63
N ILE A 389 -19.10 -36.98 2.23
CA ILE A 389 -20.18 -36.80 3.20
C ILE A 389 -21.43 -36.69 2.33
N VAL A 390 -22.14 -37.82 2.21
CA VAL A 390 -23.48 -37.84 1.62
C VAL A 390 -24.39 -37.20 2.66
N SER A 391 -24.76 -35.95 2.43
CA SER A 391 -25.82 -35.26 3.19
C SER A 391 -27.19 -35.69 2.71
#